data_AF-A0A6G0N333-F1
#
_entry.id   AF-A0A6G0N333-F1
#
_cell.length_a   1.000
_cell.length_b   1.000
_cell.length_c   1.000
_cell.angle_alpha   90.00
_cell.angle_beta   90.00
_cell.angle_gamma   90.00
#
_symmetry.space_group_name_H-M   'P 1'
#
loop_
_entity.id
_entity.type
_entity.pdbx_description
1 polymer ?
#
loop_
_entity_poly.entity_id
_entity_poly.type
_entity_poly.pdbx_seq_one_letter_code
_entity_poly.pdbx_strand_id
1 'polypeptide(L)'
;MLALQQMYANVGVVNPSYHDFAGLSVKKKTAAGFGAMDPSNDRVIAVICLDHHWVAYMLDKRTQVCYTFDPLQLKANLATVKSNVQNVIEPQRDNSSCGVWCLVVLELLLSESPWGDSLYKVQPYLRMRYLYKEIAVQETEVAHDED
;
A
#
# COMPACT_ATOMS: atom_id res chain seq x y z
N MET A 1 -6.23 -0.66 3.30
CA MET A 1 -5.57 -1.65 2.41
C MET A 1 -6.51 -2.81 2.09
N LEU A 2 -7.29 -3.30 3.05
CA LEU A 2 -8.30 -4.36 2.81
C LEU A 2 -9.31 -3.96 1.73
N ALA A 3 -9.75 -2.70 1.71
CA ALA A 3 -10.56 -2.20 0.60
C ALA A 3 -9.90 -2.38 -0.79
N LEU A 4 -8.58 -2.19 -0.90
CA LEU A 4 -7.88 -2.43 -2.17
C LEU A 4 -7.84 -3.93 -2.50
N GLN A 5 -7.66 -4.79 -1.50
CA GLN A 5 -7.73 -6.24 -1.70
C GLN A 5 -9.11 -6.71 -2.18
N GLN A 6 -10.20 -6.12 -1.68
CA GLN A 6 -11.56 -6.46 -2.15
C GLN A 6 -11.86 -5.90 -3.56
N MET A 7 -11.29 -4.74 -3.90
CA MET A 7 -11.53 -4.08 -5.18
C MET A 7 -10.73 -4.67 -6.35
N TYR A 8 -9.58 -5.29 -6.08
CA TYR A 8 -8.68 -5.81 -7.10
C TYR A 8 -8.45 -7.31 -6.89
N ALA A 9 -8.65 -8.09 -7.95
CA ALA A 9 -8.48 -9.54 -7.91
C ALA A 9 -7.01 -9.94 -7.64
N ASN A 10 -6.83 -11.08 -6.97
CA ASN A 10 -5.55 -11.73 -6.73
C ASN A 10 -4.55 -10.85 -5.95
N VAL A 11 -5.03 -10.09 -4.96
CA VAL A 11 -4.21 -9.21 -4.12
C VAL A 11 -4.13 -9.73 -2.69
N GLY A 12 -2.91 -9.95 -2.20
CA GLY A 12 -2.61 -10.18 -0.79
C GLY A 12 -2.18 -8.89 -0.09
N VAL A 13 -2.43 -8.79 1.23
CA VAL A 13 -2.04 -7.63 2.03
C VAL A 13 -1.11 -8.05 3.16
N VAL A 14 -0.01 -7.32 3.36
CA VAL A 14 0.75 -7.37 4.61
C VAL A 14 0.25 -6.23 5.50
N ASN A 15 -0.47 -6.59 6.56
CA ASN A 15 -0.98 -5.63 7.54
C ASN A 15 0.20 -4.89 8.22
N PRO A 16 0.12 -3.57 8.46
CA PRO A 16 1.22 -2.82 9.08
C PRO A 16 1.69 -3.38 10.43
N SER A 17 0.76 -3.93 11.22
CA SER A 17 1.07 -4.59 12.50
C SER A 17 2.04 -5.77 12.38
N TYR A 18 2.20 -6.34 11.18
CA TYR A 18 3.23 -7.34 10.87
C TYR A 18 4.63 -6.89 11.35
N HIS A 19 4.92 -5.60 11.25
CA HIS A 19 6.21 -5.03 11.60
C HIS A 19 6.42 -4.87 13.11
N ASP A 20 5.33 -4.78 13.88
CA ASP A 20 5.36 -4.59 15.34
C ASP A 20 5.57 -5.91 16.10
N PHE A 21 5.28 -7.05 15.48
CA PHE A 21 5.47 -8.35 16.12
C PHE A 21 6.96 -8.73 16.20
N ALA A 22 7.42 -9.27 17.33
CA ALA A 22 8.79 -9.79 17.44
C ALA A 22 8.93 -11.22 16.85
N GLY A 23 7.91 -12.06 17.02
CA GLY A 23 7.97 -13.49 16.69
C GLY A 23 7.65 -13.81 15.22
N LEU A 24 8.54 -14.55 14.55
CA LEU A 24 8.36 -14.98 13.15
C LEU A 24 7.07 -15.78 12.92
N SER A 25 6.66 -16.60 13.90
CA SER A 25 5.42 -17.38 13.81
C SER A 25 4.18 -16.48 13.74
N VAL A 26 4.12 -15.44 14.59
CA VAL A 26 3.02 -14.46 14.59
C VAL A 26 3.03 -13.67 13.30
N LYS A 27 4.20 -13.19 12.86
CA LYS A 27 4.36 -12.52 11.56
C LYS A 27 3.79 -13.31 10.40
N LYS A 28 4.16 -14.60 10.29
CA LYS A 28 3.66 -15.49 9.24
C LYS A 28 2.14 -15.68 9.32
N LYS A 29 1.60 -15.88 10.52
CA LYS A 29 0.14 -16.00 10.71
C LYS A 29 -0.60 -14.74 10.31
N THR A 30 -0.12 -13.56 10.72
CA THR A 30 -0.70 -12.27 10.34
C THR A 30 -0.66 -12.09 8.83
N ALA A 31 0.49 -12.29 8.18
CA ALA A 31 0.59 -12.17 6.73
C ALA A 31 -0.31 -13.17 5.98
N ALA A 32 -0.39 -14.42 6.45
CA ALA A 32 -1.27 -15.43 5.87
C ALA A 32 -2.75 -15.08 6.03
N GLY A 33 -3.17 -14.56 7.19
CA GLY A 33 -4.56 -14.19 7.46
C GLY A 33 -5.11 -13.09 6.55
N PHE A 34 -4.23 -12.28 5.94
CA PHE A 34 -4.59 -11.25 4.97
C PHE A 34 -4.23 -11.62 3.52
N GLY A 35 -4.03 -12.91 3.24
CA GLY A 35 -3.82 -13.43 1.90
C GLY A 35 -2.44 -13.17 1.30
N ALA A 36 -1.48 -12.57 2.02
CA ALA A 36 -0.14 -12.31 1.48
C ALA A 36 0.63 -13.59 1.11
N MET A 37 0.28 -14.71 1.74
CA MET A 37 0.87 -16.03 1.49
C MET A 37 0.01 -16.91 0.58
N ASP A 38 -1.13 -16.41 0.10
CA ASP A 38 -2.01 -17.19 -0.77
C ASP A 38 -1.33 -17.41 -2.14
N PRO A 39 -1.21 -18.65 -2.62
CA PRO A 39 -0.62 -18.92 -3.94
C PRO A 39 -1.43 -18.34 -5.09
N SER A 40 -2.74 -18.15 -4.95
CA SER A 40 -3.63 -17.58 -5.98
C SER A 40 -3.48 -16.07 -6.16
N ASN A 41 -2.90 -15.38 -5.18
CA ASN A 41 -2.63 -13.95 -5.29
C ASN A 41 -1.40 -13.69 -6.16
N ASP A 42 -1.51 -12.80 -7.13
CA ASP A 42 -0.44 -12.42 -8.05
C ASP A 42 0.39 -11.25 -7.53
N ARG A 43 -0.22 -10.42 -6.67
CA ARG A 43 0.37 -9.20 -6.14
C ARG A 43 0.22 -9.16 -4.64
N VAL A 44 1.23 -8.64 -3.94
CA VAL A 44 1.19 -8.40 -2.50
C VAL A 44 1.47 -6.93 -2.24
N ILE A 45 0.56 -6.25 -1.55
CA ILE A 45 0.71 -4.85 -1.16
C ILE A 45 0.99 -4.72 0.33
N ALA A 46 1.74 -3.69 0.70
CA ALA A 46 2.10 -3.44 2.09
C ALA A 46 2.41 -1.98 2.34
N VAL A 47 2.19 -1.56 3.59
CA VAL A 47 2.54 -0.24 4.10
C VAL A 47 3.22 -0.42 5.45
N ILE A 48 4.38 0.21 5.64
CA ILE A 48 5.23 0.11 6.84
C ILE A 48 5.35 1.49 7.48
N CYS A 49 5.22 1.57 8.80
CA CYS A 49 5.57 2.76 9.58
C CYS A 49 7.02 2.64 10.08
N LEU A 50 7.86 3.59 9.71
CA LEU A 50 9.25 3.73 10.17
C LEU A 50 9.35 5.07 10.90
N ASP A 51 9.45 5.06 12.23
CA ASP A 51 9.59 6.26 13.06
C ASP A 51 8.64 7.41 12.68
N HIS A 52 7.32 7.10 12.62
CA HIS A 52 6.22 8.01 12.23
C HIS A 52 6.13 8.36 10.75
N HIS A 53 6.95 7.75 9.89
CA HIS A 53 6.89 7.91 8.44
C HIS A 53 6.38 6.65 7.76
N TRP A 54 5.45 6.80 6.81
CA TRP A 54 4.85 5.68 6.11
C TRP A 54 5.50 5.47 4.74
N VAL A 55 5.90 4.24 4.46
CA VAL A 55 6.42 3.77 3.17
C VAL A 55 5.57 2.63 2.65
N ALA A 56 5.49 2.47 1.33
CA ALA A 56 4.73 1.41 0.69
C ALA A 56 5.60 0.53 -0.20
N TYR A 57 5.19 -0.71 -0.39
CA TYR A 57 5.72 -1.54 -1.47
C TYR A 57 4.65 -2.47 -2.06
N MET A 58 4.84 -2.83 -3.33
CA MET A 58 4.10 -3.88 -4.00
C MET A 58 5.07 -4.89 -4.59
N LEU A 59 4.88 -6.16 -4.25
CA LEU A 59 5.54 -7.28 -4.91
C LEU A 59 4.62 -7.84 -5.99
N ASP A 60 5.06 -7.83 -7.25
CA ASP A 60 4.42 -8.61 -8.31
C ASP A 60 5.08 -10.00 -8.37
N LYS A 61 4.36 -11.04 -7.96
CA LYS A 61 4.85 -12.42 -7.91
C LYS A 61 5.06 -13.01 -9.31
N ARG A 62 4.42 -12.47 -10.34
CA ARG A 62 4.53 -12.98 -11.71
C ARG A 62 5.84 -12.54 -12.34
N THR A 63 6.22 -11.28 -12.12
CA THR A 63 7.46 -10.71 -12.67
C THR A 63 8.62 -10.74 -11.69
N GLN A 64 8.38 -11.07 -10.41
CA GLN A 64 9.37 -11.01 -9.33
C GLN A 64 9.95 -9.60 -9.12
N VAL A 65 9.17 -8.56 -9.47
CA VAL A 65 9.55 -7.16 -9.28
C VAL A 65 8.91 -6.62 -8.01
N CYS A 66 9.72 -5.96 -7.18
CA CYS A 66 9.26 -5.23 -6.00
C CYS A 66 9.33 -3.73 -6.28
N TYR A 67 8.16 -3.07 -6.31
CA TYR A 67 8.03 -1.63 -6.43
C TYR A 67 8.01 -1.04 -5.02
N THR A 68 8.96 -0.17 -4.70
CA THR A 68 9.02 0.53 -3.41
C THR A 68 8.69 2.00 -3.60
N PHE A 69 7.99 2.57 -2.61
CA PHE A 69 7.61 3.96 -2.62
C PHE A 69 7.81 4.57 -1.23
N ASP A 70 8.68 5.57 -1.19
CA ASP A 70 8.88 6.44 -0.04
C ASP A 70 8.34 7.83 -0.42
N PRO A 71 7.20 8.27 0.14
CA PRO A 71 6.67 9.60 -0.13
C PRO A 71 7.65 10.73 0.22
N LEU A 72 8.47 10.57 1.25
CA LEU A 72 9.37 11.64 1.72
C LEU A 72 10.66 11.70 0.91
N GLN A 73 11.01 10.60 0.21
CA GLN A 73 12.21 10.48 -0.63
C GLN A 73 13.42 11.18 -0.02
N LEU A 74 13.86 10.75 1.17
CA LEU A 74 15.01 11.36 1.86
C LEU A 74 16.12 11.66 0.84
N LYS A 75 16.58 12.92 0.77
CA LYS A 75 17.40 13.43 -0.36
C LYS A 75 18.59 12.54 -0.74
N ALA A 76 19.22 11.87 0.23
CA ALA A 76 20.34 10.95 0.01
C ALA A 76 19.92 9.66 -0.73
N ASN A 77 18.70 9.17 -0.49
CA ASN A 77 18.15 7.97 -1.12
C ASN A 77 17.62 8.30 -2.53
N LEU A 78 17.08 9.50 -2.74
CA LEU A 78 16.54 9.91 -4.03
C LEU A 78 17.59 9.95 -5.15
N ALA A 79 18.80 10.44 -4.86
CA ALA A 79 19.90 10.49 -5.83
C ALA A 79 20.35 9.09 -6.26
N THR A 80 20.42 8.15 -5.32
CA THR A 80 20.82 6.76 -5.55
C THR A 80 19.71 5.93 -6.20
N VAL A 81 18.45 6.21 -5.90
CA VAL A 81 17.31 5.48 -6.48
C VAL A 81 17.02 5.97 -7.90
N LYS A 82 17.09 7.29 -8.18
CA LYS A 82 16.96 7.83 -9.55
C LYS A 82 18.03 7.33 -10.51
N SER A 83 19.23 7.00 -10.03
CA SER A 83 20.30 6.47 -10.88
C SER A 83 20.15 4.97 -11.18
N ASN A 84 19.40 4.22 -10.36
CA ASN A 84 19.32 2.76 -10.44
C ASN A 84 17.92 2.22 -10.82
N VAL A 85 16.84 3.01 -10.66
CA VAL A 85 15.46 2.58 -10.88
C VAL A 85 14.73 3.62 -11.74
N GLN A 86 14.19 3.20 -12.89
CA GLN A 86 13.59 4.10 -13.90
C GLN A 86 12.27 4.77 -13.47
N ASN A 87 11.55 4.23 -12.48
CA ASN A 87 10.20 4.70 -12.11
C ASN A 87 10.15 5.16 -10.64
N VAL A 88 10.70 6.33 -10.36
CA VAL A 88 10.49 7.02 -9.07
C VAL A 88 9.16 7.77 -9.14
N ILE A 89 8.16 7.29 -8.41
CA ILE A 89 6.90 8.04 -8.22
C ILE A 89 7.20 9.21 -7.28
N GLU A 90 6.81 10.43 -7.64
CA GLU A 90 7.27 11.72 -7.09
C GLU A 90 7.04 11.95 -5.58
N PRO A 91 7.84 12.82 -4.93
CA PRO A 91 7.77 13.06 -3.48
C PRO A 91 6.51 13.82 -3.05
N GLN A 92 6.09 13.59 -1.80
CA GLN A 92 5.05 14.37 -1.13
C GLN A 92 5.48 15.84 -0.98
N ARG A 93 4.52 16.76 -1.09
CA ARG A 93 4.76 18.22 -0.97
C ARG A 93 4.45 18.78 0.42
N ASP A 94 4.05 17.93 1.36
CA ASP A 94 3.72 18.26 2.74
C ASP A 94 4.35 17.25 3.72
N ASN A 95 4.20 17.46 5.03
CA ASN A 95 4.75 16.58 6.08
C ASN A 95 3.69 15.66 6.72
N SER A 96 2.50 15.52 6.13
CA SER A 96 1.36 14.84 6.76
C SER A 96 0.66 13.79 5.89
N SER A 97 1.06 13.68 4.63
CA SER A 97 0.33 12.89 3.62
C SER A 97 1.02 11.59 3.22
N CYS A 98 2.08 11.17 3.91
CA CYS A 98 2.81 9.93 3.57
C CYS A 98 1.88 8.72 3.50
N GLY A 99 0.96 8.59 4.46
CA GLY A 99 -0.03 7.51 4.47
C GLY A 99 -1.00 7.54 3.27
N VAL A 100 -1.55 8.70 2.91
CA VAL A 100 -2.47 8.78 1.75
C VAL A 100 -1.73 8.53 0.44
N TRP A 101 -0.50 9.03 0.30
CA TRP A 101 0.31 8.78 -0.90
C TRP A 101 0.71 7.31 -1.04
N CYS A 102 0.97 6.62 0.07
CA CYS A 102 1.15 5.16 0.05
C CYS A 102 -0.07 4.45 -0.55
N LEU A 103 -1.28 4.80 -0.12
CA LEU A 103 -2.51 4.19 -0.65
C LEU A 103 -2.73 4.50 -2.13
N VAL A 104 -2.46 5.74 -2.55
CA VAL A 104 -2.56 6.16 -3.96
C VAL A 104 -1.62 5.36 -4.84
N VAL A 105 -0.35 5.22 -4.46
CA VAL A 105 0.63 4.48 -5.25
C VAL A 105 0.27 3.00 -5.35
N LEU A 106 -0.16 2.39 -4.25
CA LEU A 106 -0.62 1.00 -4.30
C LEU A 106 -1.82 0.83 -5.24
N GLU A 107 -2.81 1.73 -5.18
CA GLU A 107 -3.96 1.67 -6.09
C GLU A 107 -3.57 1.90 -7.57
N LEU A 108 -2.65 2.83 -7.84
CA LEU A 108 -2.13 3.07 -9.20
C LEU A 108 -1.39 1.86 -9.75
N LEU A 109 -0.55 1.20 -8.94
CA LEU A 109 0.15 -0.02 -9.34
C LEU A 109 -0.81 -1.18 -9.59
N LEU A 110 -1.82 -1.35 -8.73
CA LEU A 110 -2.85 -2.39 -8.90
C LEU A 110 -3.71 -2.17 -10.14
N SER A 111 -4.04 -0.92 -10.45
CA SER A 111 -4.82 -0.53 -11.63
C SER A 111 -3.98 -0.27 -12.88
N GLU A 112 -2.66 -0.51 -12.82
CA GLU A 112 -1.71 -0.25 -13.90
C GLU A 112 -1.83 1.17 -14.49
N SER A 113 -2.19 2.13 -13.63
CA SER A 113 -2.44 3.52 -14.00
C SER A 113 -1.20 4.37 -13.75
N PRO A 114 -0.87 5.31 -14.65
CA PRO A 114 0.27 6.19 -14.45
C PRO A 114 0.00 7.22 -13.35
N TRP A 115 1.07 7.70 -12.73
CA TRP A 115 1.01 8.88 -11.87
C TRP A 115 0.65 10.12 -12.69
N GLY A 116 -0.20 10.99 -12.12
CA GLY A 116 -0.54 12.28 -12.71
C GLY A 116 -0.49 13.40 -11.70
N ASP A 117 0.13 14.53 -12.05
CA ASP A 117 0.28 15.70 -11.17
C ASP A 117 -1.05 16.31 -10.69
N SER A 118 -2.15 16.02 -11.40
CA SER A 118 -3.49 16.40 -10.96
C SER A 118 -3.88 15.79 -9.63
N LEU A 119 -3.27 14.66 -9.23
CA LEU A 119 -3.51 14.00 -7.93
C LEU A 119 -3.21 14.92 -6.75
N TYR A 120 -2.18 15.76 -6.85
CA TYR A 120 -1.85 16.75 -5.82
C TYR A 120 -2.98 17.76 -5.59
N LYS A 121 -3.75 18.10 -6.64
CA LYS A 121 -4.87 19.05 -6.54
C LYS A 121 -6.08 18.46 -5.84
N VAL A 122 -6.17 17.13 -5.76
CA VAL A 122 -7.31 16.41 -5.18
C VAL A 122 -6.93 15.64 -3.90
N GLN A 123 -5.79 15.97 -3.27
CA GLN A 123 -5.33 15.32 -2.04
C GLN A 123 -6.41 15.26 -0.92
N PRO A 124 -7.19 16.32 -0.61
CA PRO A 124 -8.26 16.24 0.38
C PRO A 124 -9.35 15.26 -0.01
N TYR A 125 -9.71 15.22 -1.30
CA TYR A 125 -10.68 14.26 -1.84
C TYR A 125 -10.16 12.82 -1.73
N LEU A 126 -8.88 12.58 -2.02
CA LEU A 126 -8.27 11.26 -1.88
C LEU A 126 -8.34 10.75 -0.44
N ARG A 127 -8.07 11.59 0.56
CA ARG A 127 -8.24 11.24 1.98
C ARG A 127 -9.66 10.77 2.28
N MET A 128 -10.66 11.53 1.83
CA MET A 128 -12.06 11.15 2.01
C MET A 128 -12.41 9.87 1.24
N ARG A 129 -11.96 9.72 -0.01
CA ARG A 129 -12.23 8.54 -0.84
C ARG A 129 -11.74 7.26 -0.17
N TYR A 130 -10.53 7.26 0.39
CA TYR A 130 -10.02 6.09 1.11
C TYR A 130 -10.76 5.81 2.41
N LEU A 131 -11.21 6.85 3.13
CA LEU A 131 -12.07 6.68 4.30
C LEU A 131 -13.42 6.05 3.92
N TYR A 132 -14.07 6.52 2.85
CA TYR A 132 -15.33 5.95 2.37
C TYR A 132 -15.17 4.49 1.91
N LYS A 133 -14.06 4.16 1.25
CA LYS A 133 -13.74 2.78 0.89
C LYS A 133 -13.64 1.87 2.12
N GLU A 134 -13.03 2.36 3.20
CA GLU A 134 -12.91 1.60 4.45
C GLU A 134 -14.27 1.40 5.14
N ILE A 135 -15.12 2.44 5.18
CA ILE A 135 -16.47 2.33 5.75
C ILE A 135 -17.27 1.22 5.03
N ALA A 136 -17.21 1.19 3.69
CA ALA A 136 -17.89 0.16 2.91
C ALA A 136 -17.41 -1.26 3.23
N VAL A 137 -16.10 -1.44 3.46
CA VAL A 137 -15.53 -2.74 3.89
C VAL A 137 -16.11 -3.16 5.24
N GLN A 138 -16.13 -2.25 6.21
CA GLN A 138 -16.64 -2.54 7.56
C GLN A 138 -18.12 -2.90 7.55
N GLU A 139 -18.93 -2.20 6.75
CA GLU A 139 -20.36 -2.52 6.58
C GLU A 139 -20.57 -3.92 5.97
N THR A 140 -19.73 -4.33 5.01
CA THR A 140 -19.81 -5.69 4.46
C THR A 140 -19.37 -6.79 5.44
N GLU A 141 -18.36 -6.53 6.29
CA GLU A 141 -17.93 -7.49 7.31
C GLU A 141 -19.03 -7.72 8.35
N VAL A 142 -19.68 -6.65 8.82
CA VAL A 142 -20.80 -6.74 9.78
C VAL A 142 -21.97 -7.54 9.20
N ALA A 143 -22.32 -7.33 7.93
CA ALA A 143 -23.39 -8.08 7.29
C ALA A 143 -23.11 -9.59 7.16
N HIS A 144 -21.83 -9.98 7.06
CA HIS A 144 -21.43 -11.38 6.99
C HIS A 144 -21.35 -12.09 8.35
N ASP A 145 -21.19 -11.34 9.45
CA ASP A 145 -21.15 -11.88 10.81
C ASP A 145 -22.57 -12.06 11.42
N GLU A 146 -23.60 -11.49 10.80
CA GLU A 146 -25.01 -11.59 11.23
C GLU A 146 -25.80 -12.74 10.57
N ASP A 147 -25.23 -13.44 9.58
CA ASP A 147 -25.80 -14.61 8.86
C ASP A 147 -25.23 -15.96 9.35
#